data_AF-A0A2V9M136-F1
#
_entry.id   AF-A0A2V9M136-F1
#
_cell.length_a   1.000
_cell.length_b   1.000
_cell.length_c   1.000
_cell.angle_alpha   90.00
_cell.angle_beta   90.00
_cell.angle_gamma   90.00
#
_symmetry.space_group_name_H-M   'P 1'
#
loop_
_entity.id
_entity.type
_entity.pdbx_description
1 polymer ?
#
loop_
_entity_poly.entity_id
_entity_poly.type
_entity_poly.pdbx_seq_one_letter_code
_entity_poly.pdbx_strand_id
1 'polypeptide(L)'
;MTVRTYRESVKTQGEAEVLNITPLAQKALGKSALQNGVLNAFVPGSTAAITTIEFESGAVHDLRAAIERIAPRAIHYEHDKRWGDMNGYSHVRAALMKPG
;
A
#
# COMPACT_ATOMS: atom_id res chain seq x y z
N MET A 1 20.10 18.44 -10.55
CA MET A 1 19.37 17.20 -10.22
C MET A 1 17.92 17.38 -10.65
N THR A 2 17.41 16.54 -11.55
CA THR A 2 16.03 16.67 -12.06
C THR A 2 15.10 15.83 -11.21
N VAL A 3 13.99 16.42 -10.74
CA VAL A 3 12.92 15.72 -10.02
C VAL A 3 11.64 15.83 -10.84
N ARG A 4 10.96 14.71 -11.04
CA ARG A 4 9.64 14.68 -11.70
C ARG A 4 8.66 13.95 -10.80
N THR A 5 7.50 14.57 -10.59
CA THR A 5 6.45 14.04 -9.72
C THR A 5 5.22 13.70 -10.56
N TYR A 6 4.70 12.50 -10.37
CA TYR A 6 3.48 12.02 -11.01
C TYR A 6 2.49 11.61 -9.93
N ARG A 7 1.20 11.78 -10.21
CA ARG A 7 0.11 11.36 -9.32
C ARG A 7 -0.82 10.47 -10.10
N GLU A 8 -1.19 9.36 -9.49
CA GLU A 8 -2.16 8.40 -10.02
C GLU A 8 -3.13 8.07 -8.88
N SER A 9 -4.38 7.77 -9.22
CA SER A 9 -5.42 7.39 -8.26
C SER A 9 -5.90 5.99 -8.59
N VAL A 10 -6.03 5.15 -7.55
CA VAL A 10 -6.58 3.81 -7.66
C VAL A 10 -7.83 3.70 -6.82
N LYS A 11 -8.82 2.93 -7.29
CA LYS A 11 -10.00 2.58 -6.51
C LYS A 11 -9.78 1.18 -5.94
N THR A 12 -10.12 0.99 -4.67
CA THR A 12 -10.01 -0.30 -3.98
C THR A 12 -11.39 -0.73 -3.49
N GLN A 13 -11.60 -2.03 -3.35
CA GLN A 13 -12.73 -2.62 -2.66
C GLN A 13 -12.56 -2.65 -1.14
N GLY A 14 -11.36 -2.35 -0.63
CA GLY A 14 -11.03 -2.38 0.79
C GLY A 14 -10.48 -3.75 1.23
N GLU A 15 -10.54 -4.05 2.52
CA GLU A 15 -10.20 -5.37 3.08
C GLU A 15 -8.82 -5.94 2.70
N ALA A 16 -7.79 -5.09 2.75
CA ALA A 16 -6.43 -5.45 2.35
C ALA A 16 -6.35 -6.03 0.93
N GLU A 17 -7.12 -5.49 -0.01
CA GLU A 17 -6.93 -5.70 -1.44
C GLU A 17 -5.50 -5.31 -1.85
N VAL A 18 -4.85 -6.18 -2.64
CA VAL A 18 -3.51 -5.97 -3.16
C VAL A 18 -3.61 -5.69 -4.65
N LEU A 19 -3.19 -4.49 -5.06
CA LEU A 19 -3.23 -4.05 -6.45
C LEU A 19 -1.82 -4.02 -7.05
N ASN A 20 -1.67 -4.54 -8.26
CA ASN A 20 -0.41 -4.40 -9.00
C ASN A 20 -0.29 -2.99 -9.59
N ILE A 21 0.55 -2.15 -8.97
CA ILE A 21 0.84 -0.80 -9.44
C ILE A 21 2.08 -0.71 -10.35
N THR A 22 2.74 -1.84 -10.65
CA THR A 22 3.92 -1.88 -11.54
C THR A 22 3.67 -1.19 -12.89
N PRO A 23 2.51 -1.39 -13.56
CA PRO A 23 2.22 -0.69 -14.81
C PRO A 23 2.12 0.85 -14.64
N LEU A 24 1.64 1.32 -13.48
CA LEU A 24 1.58 2.76 -13.18
C LEU A 24 2.99 3.35 -12.99
N ALA A 25 3.87 2.62 -12.28
CA ALA A 25 5.26 3.02 -12.12
C ALA A 25 6.00 3.05 -13.46
N GLN A 26 5.83 2.02 -14.32
CA GLN A 26 6.42 1.97 -15.65
C GLN A 26 5.95 3.13 -16.53
N LYS A 27 4.65 3.46 -16.50
CA LYS A 27 4.07 4.61 -17.21
C LYS A 27 4.68 5.94 -16.73
N ALA A 28 4.86 6.12 -15.43
CA ALA A 28 5.49 7.32 -14.86
C ALA A 28 6.96 7.44 -15.28
N LEU A 29 7.72 6.34 -15.21
CA LEU A 29 9.11 6.29 -15.65
C LEU A 29 9.26 6.60 -17.15
N GLY A 30 8.40 6.03 -18.01
CA GLY A 30 8.39 6.32 -19.44
C GLY A 30 8.16 7.81 -19.76
N LYS A 31 7.32 8.50 -18.98
CA LYS A 31 7.10 9.95 -19.10
C LYS A 31 8.26 10.80 -18.57
N SER A 32 9.17 10.22 -17.78
CA SER A 32 10.20 10.97 -17.07
C SER A 32 11.40 11.35 -17.95
N ALA A 33 11.66 10.55 -19.00
CA ALA A 33 12.88 10.62 -19.80
C ALA A 33 14.19 10.54 -18.99
N LEU A 34 14.14 10.14 -17.71
CA LEU A 34 15.32 9.91 -16.89
C LEU A 34 15.90 8.53 -17.22
N GLN A 35 17.21 8.48 -17.46
CA GLN A 35 17.91 7.22 -17.73
C GLN A 35 18.44 6.54 -16.47
N ASN A 36 18.83 7.33 -15.46
CA ASN A 36 19.39 6.84 -14.20
C ASN A 36 18.84 7.69 -13.04
N GLY A 37 18.47 7.05 -11.94
CA GLY A 37 17.93 7.73 -10.77
C GLY A 37 17.23 6.79 -9.79
N VAL A 38 16.42 7.36 -8.90
CA VAL A 38 15.62 6.64 -7.90
C VAL A 38 14.15 6.94 -8.13
N LEU A 39 13.32 5.90 -8.14
CA LEU A 39 11.86 6.04 -8.06
C LEU A 39 11.45 5.97 -6.59
N ASN A 40 10.93 7.07 -6.05
CA ASN A 40 10.24 7.06 -4.76
C ASN A 40 8.73 6.94 -5.02
N ALA A 41 8.13 5.83 -4.60
CA ALA A 41 6.70 5.61 -4.63
C ALA A 41 6.14 5.66 -3.21
N PHE A 42 5.16 6.53 -2.98
CA PHE A 42 4.48 6.65 -1.70
C PHE A 42 2.97 6.82 -1.89
N VAL A 43 2.20 6.34 -0.93
CA VAL A 43 0.75 6.55 -0.86
C VAL A 43 0.46 7.57 0.25
N PRO A 44 -0.18 8.71 -0.07
CA PRO A 44 -0.63 9.65 0.95
C PRO A 44 -1.68 9.00 1.86
N GLY A 45 -1.56 9.21 3.17
CA GLY A 45 -2.49 8.68 4.18
C GLY A 45 -1.90 7.59 5.06
N SER A 46 -2.70 7.08 5.99
CA SER A 46 -2.24 6.19 7.08
C SER A 46 -2.90 4.81 7.09
N THR A 47 -3.68 4.46 6.07
CA THR A 47 -4.43 3.19 5.98
C THR A 47 -4.08 2.34 4.75
N ALA A 48 -3.06 2.76 3.98
CA ALA A 48 -2.54 2.02 2.83
C ALA A 48 -1.00 1.99 2.88
N ALA A 49 -0.42 1.00 2.21
CA ALA A 49 1.03 0.83 2.08
C ALA A 49 1.40 0.42 0.65
N ILE A 50 2.67 0.63 0.29
CA ILE A 50 3.27 0.15 -0.95
C ILE A 50 4.36 -0.83 -0.56
N THR A 51 4.39 -2.00 -1.20
CA THR A 51 5.42 -3.03 -1.00
C THR A 51 5.75 -3.70 -2.33
N THR A 52 6.77 -4.54 -2.31
CA THR A 52 7.17 -5.39 -3.44
C THR A 52 6.96 -6.85 -3.07
N ILE A 53 6.31 -7.60 -3.95
CA ILE A 53 6.11 -9.05 -3.84
C ILE A 53 6.02 -9.62 -5.26
N GLU A 54 6.30 -10.91 -5.43
CA GLU A 54 5.90 -11.63 -6.62
C GLU A 54 4.38 -11.54 -6.76
N PHE A 55 3.89 -10.89 -7.82
CA PHE A 55 2.45 -10.67 -8.02
C PHE A 55 1.79 -11.89 -8.66
N GLU A 56 1.88 -13.01 -7.95
CA GLU A 56 1.21 -14.27 -8.23
C GLU A 56 0.08 -14.46 -7.21
N SER A 57 -1.02 -15.09 -7.63
CA SER A 57 -2.25 -15.22 -6.85
C SER A 57 -2.07 -15.88 -5.47
N GLY A 58 -1.26 -16.93 -5.38
CA GLY A 58 -0.88 -17.62 -4.14
C GLY A 58 -0.04 -16.75 -3.21
N ALA A 59 1.01 -16.12 -3.73
CA ALA A 59 1.83 -15.18 -2.94
C ALA A 59 1.01 -14.00 -2.39
N VAL A 60 0.08 -13.45 -3.19
CA VAL A 60 -0.85 -12.41 -2.77
C VAL A 60 -1.81 -12.92 -1.70
N HIS A 61 -2.35 -14.13 -1.85
CA HIS A 61 -3.19 -14.76 -0.84
C HIS A 61 -2.44 -14.93 0.49
N ASP A 62 -1.21 -15.45 0.45
CA ASP A 62 -0.39 -15.69 1.63
C ASP A 62 -0.03 -14.40 2.36
N LEU A 63 0.26 -13.33 1.62
CA LEU A 63 0.46 -12.00 2.18
C LEU A 63 -0.80 -11.51 2.92
N ARG A 64 -1.98 -11.62 2.29
CA ARG A 64 -3.24 -11.20 2.92
C ARG A 64 -3.54 -12.02 4.19
N ALA A 65 -3.32 -13.33 4.14
CA ALA A 65 -3.49 -14.21 5.29
C ALA A 65 -2.49 -13.89 6.43
N ALA A 66 -1.24 -13.55 6.10
CA ALA A 66 -0.24 -13.12 7.07
C ALA A 66 -0.62 -11.80 7.74
N ILE A 67 -1.05 -10.81 6.95
CA ILE A 67 -1.51 -9.51 7.45
C ILE A 67 -2.70 -9.68 8.40
N GLU A 68 -3.67 -10.54 8.05
CA GLU A 68 -4.82 -10.83 8.91
C GLU A 68 -4.41 -11.52 10.22
N ARG A 69 -3.38 -12.37 10.22
CA ARG A 69 -2.84 -12.96 11.47
C ARG A 69 -2.09 -11.96 12.34
N ILE A 70 -1.34 -11.04 11.73
CA ILE A 70 -0.50 -10.06 12.44
C ILE A 70 -1.34 -8.92 13.04
N ALA A 71 -2.29 -8.40 12.27
CA ALA A 71 -3.20 -7.34 12.70
C ALA A 71 -4.62 -7.70 12.25
N PRO A 72 -5.31 -8.60 12.99
CA PRO A 72 -6.64 -9.08 12.62
C PRO A 72 -7.69 -7.96 12.58
N ARG A 73 -8.70 -8.10 11.72
CA ARG A 73 -9.83 -7.14 11.70
C ARG A 73 -10.76 -7.32 12.89
N ALA A 74 -10.89 -8.56 13.36
CA ALA A 74 -11.93 -8.99 14.30
C ALA A 74 -11.47 -8.90 15.78
N ILE A 75 -10.56 -7.98 16.08
CA ILE A 75 -10.10 -7.71 17.45
C ILE A 75 -10.33 -6.25 17.80
N HIS A 76 -10.28 -5.97 19.09
CA HIS A 76 -10.49 -4.63 19.61
C HIS A 76 -9.29 -3.71 19.33
N TYR A 77 -9.54 -2.53 18.74
CA TYR A 77 -8.56 -1.46 18.57
C TYR A 77 -9.01 -0.21 19.35
N GLU A 78 -8.09 0.40 20.12
CA GLU A 78 -8.38 1.64 20.85
C GLU A 78 -8.69 2.83 19.92
N HIS A 79 -8.17 2.81 18.69
CA HIS A 79 -8.52 3.81 17.67
C HIS A 79 -10.03 3.82 17.37
N ASP A 80 -10.64 2.64 17.24
CA ASP A 80 -12.05 2.51 16.90
C ASP A 80 -12.96 3.06 18.01
N LYS A 81 -12.56 2.98 19.29
CA LYS A 81 -13.29 3.60 20.41
C LYS A 81 -13.37 5.12 20.32
N ARG A 82 -12.32 5.76 19.77
CA ARG A 82 -12.21 7.22 19.74
C ARG A 82 -12.99 7.81 18.57
N TRP A 83 -13.05 7.12 17.44
CA TRP A 83 -13.57 7.67 16.18
C TRP A 83 -14.76 6.92 15.59
N GLY A 84 -15.02 5.68 16.02
CA GLY A 84 -16.12 4.85 15.51
C GLY A 84 -16.00 4.51 14.02
N ASP A 85 -14.83 4.70 13.42
CA ASP A 85 -14.56 4.55 11.99
C ASP A 85 -14.16 3.13 11.58
N MET A 86 -14.00 2.23 12.57
CA MET A 86 -13.78 0.78 12.39
C MET A 86 -12.62 0.46 11.43
N ASN A 87 -11.54 1.24 11.51
CA ASN A 87 -10.39 1.11 10.61
C ASN A 87 -9.04 1.05 11.36
N GLY A 88 -9.05 0.88 12.68
CA GLY A 88 -7.83 0.79 13.50
C GLY A 88 -6.86 -0.27 13.00
N TYR A 89 -7.39 -1.42 12.55
CA TYR A 89 -6.58 -2.48 11.92
C TYR A 89 -5.87 -1.99 10.66
N SER A 90 -6.50 -1.14 9.83
CA SER A 90 -5.92 -0.61 8.59
C SER A 90 -4.71 0.27 8.89
N HIS A 91 -4.78 1.06 9.96
CA HIS A 91 -3.66 1.88 10.41
C HIS A 91 -2.46 1.03 10.83
N VAL A 92 -2.69 0.00 11.65
CA VAL A 92 -1.62 -0.90 12.11
C VAL A 92 -0.98 -1.64 10.93
N ARG A 93 -1.78 -2.21 10.02
CA ARG A 93 -1.29 -2.90 8.82
C ARG A 93 -0.45 -1.97 7.95
N ALA A 94 -0.92 -0.75 7.69
CA ALA A 94 -0.18 0.23 6.91
C ALA A 94 1.14 0.62 7.58
N ALA A 95 1.15 0.83 8.90
CA ALA A 95 2.36 1.19 9.63
C ALA A 95 3.42 0.07 9.61
N LEU A 96 3.01 -1.20 9.65
CA LEU A 96 3.92 -2.35 9.57
C LEU A 96 4.47 -2.59 8.16
N MET A 97 3.73 -2.21 7.12
CA MET A 97 4.09 -2.48 5.73
C MET A 97 4.72 -1.30 5.00
N LYS A 98 4.59 -0.09 5.52
CA LYS A 98 5.21 1.08 4.90
C LYS A 98 6.73 0.95 4.94
N PRO A 99 7.44 1.19 3.83
CA PRO A 99 8.89 1.38 3.90
C PRO A 99 9.20 2.57 4.81
N GLY A 100 10.29 2.45 5.57
CA GLY A 100 10.89 3.56 6.33
C GLY A 100 11.54 4.59 5.42
#